data_AF-A0A959UDE9-F1
#
_entry.id   AF-A0A959UDE9-F1
#
_cell.length_a   1.000
_cell.length_b   1.000
_cell.length_c   1.000
_cell.angle_alpha   90.00
_cell.angle_beta   90.00
_cell.angle_gamma   90.00
#
_symmetry.space_group_name_H-M   'P 1'
#
loop_
_entity.id
_entity.type
_entity.pdbx_description
1 polymer ?
#
loop_
_entity_poly.entity_id
_entity_poly.type
_entity_poly.pdbx_seq_one_letter_code
_entity_poly.pdbx_strand_id
1 'polypeptide(L)'
;LWHGASWAFVLWGVYHAILILIERKVSKYFTFISGQFKQMLGWVIVFPLAMLSWIPFRDNSLSNVFIMFRKVFLFEGGFSRSFSENVYLITVVLTLLVIISFLIHDFILKYIKNKFILYALVVFLSIILMTTLDLTFLRPISQFIYFQF
;
A
#
# COMPACT_ATOMS: atom_id res chain seq x y z
N LEU A 1 10.12 23.52 19.31
CA LEU A 1 8.73 23.04 19.13
C LEU A 1 7.92 24.16 18.46
N TRP A 2 8.33 24.52 17.24
CA TRP A 2 8.00 25.78 16.58
C TRP A 2 6.92 25.51 15.52
N HIS A 3 5.67 25.76 15.93
CA HIS A 3 4.47 26.08 15.13
C HIS A 3 4.16 25.29 13.84
N GLY A 4 4.11 23.96 13.92
CA GLY A 4 3.54 23.13 12.84
C GLY A 4 3.38 21.63 13.16
N ALA A 5 3.59 21.21 14.42
CA ALA A 5 3.50 19.81 14.78
C ALA A 5 2.03 19.40 14.93
N SER A 6 1.48 18.73 13.91
CA SER A 6 0.17 18.09 14.03
C SER A 6 0.21 17.00 15.11
N TRP A 7 -0.89 16.83 15.86
CA TRP A 7 -1.05 15.76 16.85
C TRP A 7 -0.75 14.36 16.30
N ALA A 8 -0.85 14.19 14.97
CA ALA A 8 -0.45 12.99 14.25
C ALA A 8 0.99 12.56 14.54
N PHE A 9 1.95 13.48 14.57
CA PHE A 9 3.36 13.15 14.83
C PHE A 9 3.61 12.67 16.26
N VAL A 10 2.89 13.24 17.24
CA VAL A 10 2.97 12.80 18.64
C VAL A 10 2.41 11.40 18.78
N LEU A 11 1.21 11.15 18.24
CA LEU A 11 0.58 9.82 18.24
C LEU A 11 1.45 8.78 17.52
N TRP A 12 2.00 9.14 16.37
CA TRP A 12 2.89 8.29 15.60
C TRP A 12 4.16 7.92 16.37
N GLY A 13 4.82 8.91 16.99
CA GLY A 13 6.02 8.68 17.79
C GLY A 13 5.76 7.78 19.01
N VAL A 14 4.68 8.04 19.74
CA VAL A 14 4.26 7.21 20.88
C VAL A 14 3.93 5.78 20.44
N TYR A 15 3.20 5.64 19.33
CA TYR A 15 2.86 4.33 18.76
C TYR A 15 4.10 3.51 18.43
N HIS A 16 5.07 4.07 17.71
CA HIS A 16 6.31 3.37 17.38
C HIS A 16 7.18 3.08 18.60
N ALA A 17 7.24 3.99 19.58
CA ALA A 17 7.94 3.74 20.83
C ALA A 17 7.36 2.52 21.55
N ILE A 18 6.03 2.41 21.63
CA ILE A 18 5.34 1.25 22.20
C ILE A 18 5.67 -0.03 21.41
N LEU A 19 5.59 0.02 20.08
CA LEU A 19 5.92 -1.14 19.23
C LEU A 19 7.34 -1.64 19.45
N ILE A 20 8.33 -0.74 19.53
CA ILE A 20 9.73 -1.11 19.78
C ILE A 20 9.89 -1.72 21.18
N LEU A 21 9.21 -1.18 22.19
CA LEU A 21 9.22 -1.74 23.54
C LEU A 21 8.62 -3.14 23.58
N ILE A 22 7.52 -3.37 22.85
CA ILE A 22 6.90 -4.69 22.72
C ILE A 22 7.83 -5.64 21.98
N GLU A 23 8.40 -5.25 20.84
CA GLU A 23 9.33 -6.06 20.06
C GLU A 23 10.51 -6.53 20.94
N ARG A 24 11.15 -5.61 21.67
CA ARG A 24 12.29 -5.95 22.53
C ARG A 24 11.93 -6.90 23.67
N LYS A 25 10.71 -6.84 24.19
CA LYS A 25 10.22 -7.76 25.22
C LYS A 25 9.88 -9.12 24.62
N VAL A 26 9.16 -9.13 23.51
CA VAL A 26 8.65 -10.32 22.84
C VAL A 26 9.78 -11.13 22.20
N SER A 27 10.74 -10.47 21.55
CA SER A 27 11.88 -11.11 20.86
C SER A 27 12.70 -12.03 21.79
N LYS A 28 12.73 -11.73 23.09
CA LYS A 28 13.38 -12.56 24.12
C LYS A 28 12.69 -13.91 24.35
N TYR A 29 11.38 -14.00 24.10
CA TYR A 29 10.60 -15.23 24.26
C TYR A 29 10.55 -16.06 22.98
N PHE A 30 10.83 -15.46 21.82
CA PHE A 30 10.81 -16.12 20.51
C PHE A 30 12.21 -16.59 20.05
N THR A 31 13.07 -16.95 20.99
CA THR A 31 14.42 -17.49 20.72
C THR A 31 14.40 -18.91 20.15
N PHE A 32 13.29 -19.64 20.34
CA PHE A 32 13.09 -20.99 19.81
C PHE A 32 12.72 -21.03 18.32
N ILE A 33 12.30 -19.90 17.74
CA ILE A 33 12.02 -19.77 16.30
C ILE A 33 13.28 -19.20 15.63
N SER A 34 13.81 -19.88 14.61
CA SER A 34 15.01 -19.46 13.89
C SER A 34 14.83 -19.54 12.36
N GLY A 35 15.78 -18.94 11.64
CA GLY A 35 15.82 -18.98 10.18
C GLY A 35 14.75 -18.13 9.48
N GLN A 36 14.45 -18.50 8.24
CA GLN A 36 13.55 -17.76 7.34
C GLN A 36 12.12 -17.62 7.88
N PHE A 37 11.66 -18.58 8.69
CA PHE A 37 10.32 -18.54 9.28
C PHE A 37 10.17 -17.41 10.30
N LYS A 38 11.20 -17.16 11.13
CA LYS A 38 11.23 -16.01 12.05
C LYS A 38 11.14 -14.70 11.28
N GLN A 39 11.89 -14.59 10.19
CA GLN A 39 11.91 -13.40 9.35
C GLN A 39 10.53 -13.15 8.72
N MET A 40 9.92 -14.18 8.13
CA MET A 40 8.59 -14.08 7.52
C MET A 40 7.51 -13.69 8.53
N LEU A 41 7.50 -14.29 9.72
CA LEU A 41 6.59 -13.90 10.79
C LEU A 41 6.81 -12.44 11.22
N GLY A 42 8.06 -12.00 11.33
CA GLY A 42 8.40 -10.61 11.61
C GLY A 42 7.79 -9.67 10.59
N TRP A 43 7.92 -9.97 9.29
CA TRP A 43 7.30 -9.18 8.23
C TRP A 43 5.78 -9.15 8.34
N VAL A 44 5.13 -10.31 8.48
CA VAL A 44 3.66 -10.42 8.54
C VAL A 44 3.08 -9.69 9.74
N ILE A 45 3.81 -9.57 10.85
CA ILE A 45 3.35 -8.86 12.05
C ILE A 45 3.69 -7.37 11.99
N VAL A 46 4.94 -7.02 11.68
CA VAL A 46 5.41 -5.62 11.73
C VAL A 46 4.81 -4.80 10.61
N PHE A 47 4.63 -5.38 9.42
CA PHE A 47 4.13 -4.63 8.27
C PHE A 47 2.72 -4.05 8.50
N PRO A 48 1.69 -4.83 8.91
CA PRO A 48 0.39 -4.26 9.24
C PRO A 48 0.43 -3.24 10.38
N LEU A 49 1.24 -3.48 11.42
CA LEU A 49 1.39 -2.53 12.53
C LEU A 49 2.01 -1.21 12.04
N ALA A 50 3.01 -1.27 11.16
CA ALA A 50 3.56 -0.08 10.53
C ALA A 50 2.51 0.65 9.67
N MET A 51 1.66 -0.07 8.92
CA MET A 51 0.56 0.54 8.16
C MET A 51 -0.44 1.28 9.07
N LEU A 52 -0.78 0.69 10.23
CA LEU A 52 -1.68 1.32 11.21
C LEU A 52 -1.11 2.61 11.78
N SER A 53 0.22 2.73 11.88
CA SER A 53 0.87 3.95 12.33
C SER A 53 0.55 5.16 11.46
N TRP A 54 0.16 4.96 10.19
CA TRP A 54 -0.11 6.06 9.27
C TRP A 54 -1.54 6.61 9.35
N ILE A 55 -2.45 5.95 10.06
CA ILE A 55 -3.85 6.41 10.22
C ILE A 55 -3.94 7.86 10.75
N PRO A 56 -3.14 8.31 11.75
CA PRO A 56 -3.18 9.68 12.23
C PRO A 56 -2.85 10.74 11.17
N PHE A 57 -2.15 10.39 10.09
CA PHE A 57 -1.83 11.32 8.99
C PHE A 57 -2.95 11.40 7.94
N ARG A 58 -3.99 10.57 8.06
CA ARG A 58 -5.07 10.51 7.07
C ARG A 58 -6.08 11.65 7.23
N ASP A 59 -6.24 12.18 8.44
CA ASP A 59 -7.26 13.15 8.78
C ASP A 59 -6.74 14.11 9.86
N ASN A 60 -7.17 15.37 9.82
CA ASN A 60 -6.81 16.39 10.81
C ASN A 60 -7.63 16.27 12.11
N SER A 61 -8.76 15.55 12.08
CA SER A 61 -9.62 15.34 13.24
C SER A 61 -9.23 14.08 14.02
N LEU A 62 -8.83 14.26 15.28
CA LEU A 62 -8.56 13.16 16.20
C LEU A 62 -9.75 12.21 16.38
N SER A 63 -10.99 12.72 16.35
CA SER A 63 -12.18 11.87 16.45
C SER A 63 -12.28 10.91 15.27
N ASN A 64 -11.98 11.37 14.06
CA ASN A 64 -12.01 10.56 12.85
C ASN A 64 -10.91 9.49 12.89
N VAL A 65 -9.71 9.83 13.37
CA VAL A 65 -8.61 8.89 13.57
C VAL A 65 -9.02 7.73 14.48
N PHE A 66 -9.66 8.00 15.64
CA PHE A 66 -10.15 6.95 16.54
C PHE A 66 -11.26 6.09 15.91
N ILE A 67 -12.17 6.69 15.15
CA ILE A 67 -13.19 5.96 14.40
C ILE A 67 -12.53 5.02 13.38
N MET A 68 -11.48 5.47 12.68
CA MET A 68 -10.75 4.63 11.72
C MET A 68 -10.06 3.45 12.41
N PHE A 69 -9.38 3.66 13.54
CA PHE A 69 -8.81 2.56 14.33
C PHE A 69 -9.88 1.57 14.77
N ARG A 70 -11.02 2.07 15.28
CA ARG A 70 -12.15 1.22 15.69
C ARG A 70 -12.66 0.36 14.54
N LYS A 71 -12.83 0.94 13.34
CA LYS A 71 -13.26 0.20 12.14
C LYS A 71 -12.32 -0.93 11.77
N VAL A 72 -11.00 -0.72 11.90
CA VAL A 72 -10.01 -1.77 11.60
C VAL A 72 -10.04 -2.89 12.65
N PHE A 73 -10.07 -2.56 13.95
CA PHE A 73 -10.00 -3.58 15.00
C PHE A 73 -11.32 -4.34 15.24
N LEU A 74 -12.46 -3.66 15.09
CA LEU A 74 -13.78 -4.27 15.26
C LEU A 74 -14.36 -4.81 13.93
N PHE A 75 -13.61 -4.66 12.82
CA PHE A 75 -14.07 -4.98 11.47
C PHE A 75 -15.44 -4.33 11.15
N GLU A 76 -15.71 -3.17 11.75
CA GLU A 76 -16.96 -2.42 11.57
C GLU A 76 -17.00 -1.82 10.16
N GLY A 77 -17.91 -2.34 9.33
CA GLY A 77 -18.03 -2.02 7.91
C GLY A 77 -18.04 -3.25 7.01
N GLY A 78 -17.58 -4.40 7.51
CA GLY A 78 -17.55 -5.67 6.77
C GLY A 78 -16.91 -5.57 5.39
N PHE A 79 -17.17 -6.57 4.53
CA PHE A 79 -16.89 -6.46 3.09
C PHE A 79 -18.03 -5.74 2.36
N SER A 80 -18.56 -4.66 2.95
CA SER A 80 -19.54 -3.84 2.24
C SER A 80 -18.89 -3.27 0.97
N ARG A 81 -19.62 -3.30 -0.15
CA ARG A 81 -19.17 -2.71 -1.41
C ARG A 81 -18.89 -1.23 -1.17
N SER A 82 -17.61 -0.93 -0.99
CA SER A 82 -17.11 0.44 -0.76
C SER A 82 -17.10 1.26 -2.05
N PHE A 83 -17.23 0.59 -3.20
CA PHE A 83 -17.28 1.19 -4.53
C PHE A 83 -18.53 0.76 -5.30
N SER A 84 -18.86 1.48 -6.37
CA SER A 84 -19.89 1.05 -7.30
C SER A 84 -19.49 -0.26 -7.98
N GLU A 85 -20.48 -1.06 -8.41
CA GLU A 85 -20.26 -2.36 -9.06
C GLU A 85 -19.35 -2.24 -10.29
N ASN A 86 -19.48 -1.14 -11.03
CA ASN A 86 -18.65 -0.82 -12.20
C ASN A 86 -17.16 -0.69 -11.86
N VAL A 87 -16.81 -0.12 -10.70
CA VAL A 87 -15.41 0.02 -10.29
C VAL A 87 -14.79 -1.35 -10.05
N TYR A 88 -15.52 -2.27 -9.40
CA TYR A 88 -15.03 -3.63 -9.18
C TYR A 88 -14.83 -4.38 -10.50
N LEU A 89 -15.78 -4.27 -11.43
CA LEU A 89 -15.64 -4.88 -12.77
C LEU A 89 -14.43 -4.33 -13.51
N ILE A 90 -14.24 -3.01 -13.51
CA ILE A 90 -13.07 -2.36 -14.11
C ILE A 90 -11.80 -2.87 -13.45
N THR A 91 -11.70 -2.87 -12.12
CA THR A 91 -10.51 -3.37 -11.41
C THR A 91 -10.20 -4.82 -11.75
N VAL A 92 -11.20 -5.71 -11.83
CA VAL A 92 -10.99 -7.11 -12.21
C VAL A 92 -10.49 -7.22 -13.65
N VAL A 93 -11.12 -6.52 -14.60
CA VAL A 93 -10.70 -6.51 -16.00
C VAL A 93 -9.26 -6.00 -16.13
N LEU A 94 -8.92 -4.89 -15.46
CA LEU A 94 -7.58 -4.33 -15.48
C LEU A 94 -6.55 -5.29 -14.87
N THR A 95 -6.86 -5.92 -13.74
CA THR A 95 -5.98 -6.92 -13.11
C THR A 95 -5.72 -8.10 -14.06
N LEU A 96 -6.75 -8.60 -14.73
CA LEU A 96 -6.62 -9.67 -15.71
C LEU A 96 -5.78 -9.23 -16.93
N LEU A 97 -6.00 -8.02 -17.45
CA LEU A 97 -5.19 -7.48 -18.56
C LEU A 97 -3.71 -7.36 -18.19
N VAL A 98 -3.39 -6.94 -16.97
CA VAL A 98 -2.00 -6.87 -16.48
C VAL A 98 -1.38 -8.27 -16.40
N ILE A 99 -2.10 -9.26 -15.85
CA ILE A 99 -1.62 -10.64 -15.75
C ILE A 99 -1.42 -11.23 -17.16
N ILE A 100 -2.38 -11.06 -18.06
CA ILE A 100 -2.30 -11.54 -19.45
C ILE A 100 -1.13 -10.89 -20.17
N SER A 101 -0.98 -9.57 -20.04
CA SER A 101 0.15 -8.81 -20.61
C SER A 101 1.49 -9.36 -20.14
N PHE A 102 1.62 -9.64 -18.84
CA PHE A 102 2.83 -10.22 -18.25
C PHE A 102 3.12 -11.63 -18.77
N LEU A 103 2.11 -12.52 -18.82
CA LEU A 103 2.29 -13.91 -19.26
C LEU A 103 2.66 -14.02 -20.75
N ILE A 104 2.11 -13.13 -21.58
CA ILE A 104 2.32 -13.16 -23.03
C ILE A 104 3.56 -12.34 -23.43
N HIS A 105 4.11 -11.52 -22.53
CA HIS A 105 5.26 -10.64 -22.78
C HIS A 105 6.43 -11.37 -23.44
N ASP A 106 6.93 -12.43 -22.79
CA ASP A 106 8.09 -13.18 -23.29
C ASP A 106 7.80 -13.90 -24.61
N PHE A 107 6.56 -14.35 -24.80
CA PHE A 107 6.13 -14.99 -26.05
C PHE A 107 6.15 -13.97 -27.20
N ILE A 108 5.50 -12.81 -27.03
CA ILE A 108 5.45 -11.75 -28.06
C ILE A 108 6.86 -11.25 -28.39
N LEU A 109 7.68 -10.98 -27.37
CA LEU A 109 9.03 -10.48 -27.57
C LEU A 109 9.88 -11.47 -28.37
N LYS A 110 9.72 -12.78 -28.16
CA LYS A 110 10.44 -13.82 -28.92
C LYS A 110 10.19 -13.74 -30.44
N TYR A 111 8.96 -13.48 -30.88
CA TYR A 111 8.63 -13.40 -32.32
C TYR A 111 8.99 -12.06 -32.96
N ILE A 112 9.04 -10.99 -32.15
CA ILE A 112 9.15 -9.62 -32.64
C ILE A 112 10.57 -9.05 -32.46
N LYS A 113 11.44 -9.69 -31.66
CA LYS A 113 12.81 -9.22 -31.35
C LYS A 113 13.65 -8.81 -32.56
N ASN A 114 13.47 -9.48 -33.69
CA ASN A 114 14.25 -9.21 -34.92
C ASN A 114 13.70 -8.02 -35.73
N LYS A 115 12.54 -7.46 -35.38
CA LYS A 115 11.91 -6.32 -36.03
C LYS A 115 11.96 -5.11 -35.09
N PHE A 116 13.07 -4.37 -35.12
CA PHE A 116 13.35 -3.25 -34.21
C PHE A 116 12.17 -2.28 -34.02
N ILE A 117 11.54 -1.83 -35.12
CA ILE A 117 10.42 -0.87 -35.08
C ILE A 117 9.21 -1.47 -34.34
N LEU A 118 8.87 -2.73 -34.64
CA LEU A 118 7.72 -3.41 -34.05
C LEU A 118 7.98 -3.72 -32.56
N TYR A 119 9.21 -4.07 -32.20
CA TYR A 119 9.63 -4.26 -30.81
C TYR A 119 9.52 -2.97 -30.00
N ALA A 120 10.08 -1.86 -30.52
CA ALA A 120 10.02 -0.56 -29.86
C ALA A 120 8.58 -0.08 -29.67
N LEU A 121 7.71 -0.29 -30.67
CA LEU A 121 6.30 0.09 -30.61
C LEU A 121 5.53 -0.71 -29.55
N VAL A 122 5.73 -2.03 -29.47
CA VAL A 122 5.06 -2.89 -28.46
C VAL A 122 5.49 -2.51 -27.04
N VAL A 123 6.79 -2.29 -26.81
CA VAL A 123 7.30 -1.86 -25.51
C VAL A 123 6.74 -0.48 -25.15
N PHE A 124 6.75 0.46 -26.08
CA PHE A 124 6.20 1.81 -25.87
C PHE A 124 4.70 1.78 -25.50
N LEU A 125 3.89 1.03 -26.25
CA LEU A 125 2.46 0.88 -25.94
C LEU A 125 2.22 0.21 -24.58
N SER A 126 3.04 -0.79 -24.20
CA SER A 126 2.92 -1.45 -22.90
C SER A 126 3.20 -0.49 -21.74
N ILE A 127 4.17 0.42 -21.88
CA ILE A 127 4.50 1.43 -20.87
C ILE A 127 3.38 2.47 -20.77
N ILE A 128 2.83 2.92 -21.90
CA ILE A 128 1.68 3.84 -21.90
C ILE A 128 0.48 3.20 -21.23
N LEU A 129 0.19 1.94 -21.53
CA LEU A 129 -0.90 1.22 -20.89
C LEU A 129 -0.66 1.15 -19.36
N MET A 130 0.51 0.73 -18.90
CA MET A 130 0.78 0.65 -17.46
C MET A 130 0.65 2.01 -16.76
N THR A 131 1.22 3.07 -17.32
CA THR A 131 1.16 4.41 -16.73
C THR A 131 -0.26 4.98 -16.71
N THR A 132 -1.07 4.75 -17.75
CA THR A 132 -2.48 5.18 -17.75
C THR A 132 -3.32 4.43 -16.71
N LEU A 133 -3.05 3.13 -16.49
CA LEU A 133 -3.70 2.37 -15.43
C LEU A 133 -3.36 2.93 -14.05
N ASP A 134 -2.08 3.22 -13.78
CA ASP A 134 -1.67 3.83 -12.51
C ASP A 134 -2.34 5.20 -12.28
N LEU A 135 -2.43 6.02 -13.34
CA LEU A 135 -3.06 7.34 -13.28
C LEU A 135 -4.57 7.29 -12.98
N THR A 136 -5.29 6.26 -13.43
CA THR A 136 -6.73 6.13 -13.12
C THR A 136 -7.01 5.89 -11.64
N PHE A 137 -6.06 5.31 -10.90
CA PHE A 137 -6.17 5.06 -9.46
C PHE A 137 -5.48 6.13 -8.60
N LEU A 138 -4.64 6.98 -9.20
CA LEU A 138 -4.08 8.15 -8.54
C LEU A 138 -5.19 9.17 -8.28
N ARG A 139 -5.73 9.17 -7.06
CA ARG A 139 -6.53 10.28 -6.57
C ARG A 139 -5.63 11.50 -6.43
N PRO A 140 -6.13 12.72 -6.73
CA PRO A 140 -5.40 13.94 -6.42
C PRO A 140 -5.05 13.95 -4.94
N ILE A 141 -3.75 13.80 -4.66
CA ILE A 141 -3.22 13.81 -3.31
C ILE A 141 -3.18 15.28 -2.90
N SER A 142 -3.79 15.63 -1.78
CA SER A 142 -3.56 16.94 -1.17
C SER A 142 -2.05 17.08 -0.91
N GLN A 143 -1.50 18.28 -1.12
CA GLN A 143 -0.07 18.57 -0.91
C GLN A 143 0.45 17.97 0.40
N PHE A 144 1.71 17.51 0.44
CA PHE A 144 2.32 16.97 1.66
C PHE A 144 2.04 17.89 2.86
N ILE A 145 1.78 17.30 4.03
CA ILE A 145 1.36 18.00 5.27
C ILE A 145 2.26 19.22 5.60
N TYR A 146 3.52 19.20 5.17
CA TYR A 146 4.49 20.31 5.29
C TYR A 146 4.24 21.50 4.37
N PHE A 147 3.21 21.52 3.54
CA PHE A 147 2.89 22.64 2.63
C PHE A 147 1.46 23.15 2.81
N GLN A 148 0.70 22.64 3.79
CA GLN A 148 -0.69 23.02 4.04
C GLN A 148 -0.86 24.08 5.15
N PHE A 149 0.02 25.09 5.18
CA PHE A 149 -0.11 26.25 6.08
C PHE A 149 -0.68 27.46 5.37
#